data_AF-G5E1U6-F1
#
_entry.id   AF-G5E1U6-F1
#
_cell.length_a   1.000
_cell.length_b   1.000
_cell.length_c   1.000
_cell.angle_alpha   90.00
_cell.angle_beta   90.00
_cell.angle_gamma   90.00
#
_symmetry.space_group_name_H-M   'P 1'
#
loop_
_entity.id
_entity.type
_entity.pdbx_description
1 polymer ?
#
loop_
_entity_poly.entity_id
_entity_poly.type
_entity_poly.pdbx_seq_one_letter_code
_entity_poly.pdbx_strand_id
1 'polypeptide(L)'
;KPWKHYIPIKRKMGDLFEKIQWAKEHDEEARKIAKEGQAIARELLQPQRLYCYYYKVFQNYAERQTSKPEIRKNMEHVPQPDDS
;
A
#
# COMPACT_ATOMS: atom_id res chain seq x y z
N LYS A 1 5.03 10.07 0.54
CA LYS A 1 5.75 10.82 -0.53
C LYS A 1 7.24 10.79 -0.18
N PRO A 2 8.15 10.79 -1.18
CA PRO A 2 9.59 10.89 -0.94
C PRO A 2 9.93 12.08 -0.05
N TRP A 3 10.90 11.94 0.83
CA TRP A 3 11.38 12.93 1.81
C TRP A 3 10.35 13.44 2.82
N LYS A 4 9.10 13.00 2.74
CA LYS A 4 8.09 13.21 3.79
C LYS A 4 7.88 11.96 4.64
N HIS A 5 7.72 10.80 3.99
CA HIS A 5 7.39 9.54 4.66
C HIS A 5 8.49 8.48 4.54
N TYR A 6 9.47 8.69 3.66
CA TYR A 6 10.60 7.78 3.44
C TYR A 6 11.73 8.51 2.70
N ILE A 7 12.96 8.01 2.80
CA ILE A 7 14.11 8.45 2.01
C ILE A 7 14.12 7.64 0.69
N PRO A 8 14.03 8.28 -0.50
CA PRO A 8 14.07 7.57 -1.76
C PRO A 8 15.48 7.07 -2.09
N ILE A 9 15.57 5.84 -2.60
CA ILE A 9 16.79 5.20 -3.07
C ILE A 9 16.60 4.82 -4.55
N LYS A 10 17.64 4.96 -5.38
CA LYS A 10 17.60 4.53 -6.78
C LYS A 10 17.31 3.03 -6.88
N ARG A 11 16.55 2.62 -7.91
CA ARG A 11 16.20 1.20 -8.13
C ARG A 11 17.41 0.25 -8.18
N LYS A 12 18.54 0.71 -8.71
CA LYS A 12 19.81 -0.04 -8.78
C LYS A 12 20.73 0.18 -7.57
N MET A 13 20.25 0.86 -6.51
CA MET A 13 20.94 1.12 -5.24
C MET A 13 22.27 1.89 -5.33
N GLY A 14 22.57 2.52 -6.47
CA GLY A 14 23.83 3.23 -6.66
C GLY A 14 24.05 4.45 -5.75
N ASP A 15 23.01 4.95 -5.09
CA ASP A 15 23.06 6.04 -4.11
C ASP A 15 22.86 5.58 -2.66
N LEU A 16 22.83 4.27 -2.39
CA LEU A 16 22.49 3.74 -1.06
C LEU A 16 23.44 4.24 0.03
N PHE A 17 24.76 4.17 -0.20
CA PHE A 17 25.75 4.62 0.78
C PHE A 17 25.65 6.12 1.04
N GLU A 18 25.41 6.93 0.00
CA GLU A 18 25.18 8.37 0.13
C GLU A 18 23.94 8.66 0.99
N LYS A 19 22.84 7.92 0.81
CA LYS A 19 21.62 8.08 1.61
C LYS A 19 21.82 7.66 3.07
N ILE A 20 22.57 6.60 3.31
CA ILE A 20 22.92 6.17 4.69
C ILE A 20 23.77 7.25 5.36
N GLN A 21 24.78 7.78 4.67
CA GLN A 21 25.64 8.82 5.22
C GLN A 21 24.84 10.09 5.53
N TRP A 22 23.99 10.53 4.60
CA TRP A 22 23.09 11.66 4.80
C TRP A 22 22.21 11.48 6.05
N ALA A 23 21.61 10.30 6.24
CA ALA A 23 20.75 10.02 7.37
C ALA A 23 21.51 10.03 8.72
N LYS A 24 22.78 9.59 8.74
CA LYS A 24 23.65 9.68 9.93
C LYS A 24 24.00 11.13 10.27
N GLU A 25 24.24 11.95 9.26
CA GLU A 25 24.58 13.37 9.42
C GLU A 25 23.37 14.24 9.77
N HIS A 26 22.16 13.82 9.40
CA HIS A 26 20.90 14.56 9.58
C HIS A 26 19.90 13.76 10.44
N ASP A 27 20.34 13.29 11.62
CA ASP A 27 19.56 12.36 12.46
C ASP A 27 18.16 12.89 12.81
N GLU A 28 18.04 14.17 13.19
CA GLU A 28 16.73 14.76 13.54
C GLU A 28 15.77 14.83 12.34
N GLU A 29 16.29 15.12 11.15
CA GLU A 29 15.48 15.13 9.93
C GLU A 29 15.06 13.70 9.55
N ALA A 30 15.98 12.74 9.62
CA ALA A 30 15.70 11.33 9.38
C ALA A 30 14.63 10.81 10.36
N ARG A 31 14.73 11.17 11.65
CA ARG A 31 13.76 10.83 12.68
C ARG A 31 12.38 11.43 12.40
N LYS A 32 12.31 12.67 11.92
CA LYS A 32 11.05 13.31 11.52
C LYS A 32 10.39 12.56 10.35
N ILE A 33 11.16 12.23 9.32
CA ILE A 33 10.67 11.46 8.16
C ILE A 33 10.13 10.09 8.62
N ALA A 34 10.85 9.41 9.50
CA ALA A 34 10.44 8.12 10.04
C ALA A 34 9.12 8.22 10.82
N LYS A 35 8.97 9.22 11.69
CA LYS A 35 7.73 9.45 12.45
C LYS A 35 6.54 9.74 11.55
N GLU A 36 6.70 10.61 10.57
CA GLU A 36 5.66 10.93 9.58
C GLU A 36 5.28 9.69 8.77
N GLY A 37 6.25 8.87 8.36
CA GLY A 37 6.03 7.60 7.66
C GLY A 37 5.26 6.58 8.51
N GLN A 38 5.59 6.46 9.79
CA GLN A 38 4.86 5.58 10.71
C GLN A 38 3.43 6.07 10.94
N ALA A 39 3.24 7.37 11.17
CA ALA A 39 1.92 7.95 11.43
C ALA A 39 0.97 7.72 10.24
N ILE A 40 1.41 8.03 9.01
CA ILE A 40 0.57 7.86 7.83
C ILE A 40 0.27 6.38 7.55
N ALA A 41 1.20 5.46 7.81
CA ALA A 41 0.97 4.03 7.65
C ALA A 41 -0.10 3.54 8.65
N ARG A 42 -0.01 3.96 9.92
CA ARG A 42 -1.00 3.63 10.96
C ARG A 42 -2.38 4.21 10.65
N GLU A 43 -2.44 5.38 10.03
CA GLU A 43 -3.70 6.02 9.65
C GLU A 43 -4.34 5.36 8.41
N LEU A 44 -3.55 5.09 7.36
CA LEU A 44 -4.09 4.70 6.07
C LEU A 44 -4.21 3.19 5.87
N LEU A 45 -3.32 2.39 6.46
CA LEU A 45 -3.24 0.94 6.23
C LEU A 45 -4.06 0.14 7.24
N GLN A 46 -5.14 0.72 7.76
CA GLN A 46 -6.06 0.04 8.67
C GLN A 46 -6.99 -0.91 7.89
N PRO A 47 -7.39 -2.05 8.48
CA PRO A 47 -8.28 -3.02 7.82
C PRO A 47 -9.55 -2.38 7.24
N GLN A 48 -10.20 -1.48 7.97
CA GLN A 48 -11.42 -0.81 7.52
C GLN A 48 -11.18 -0.01 6.23
N ARG A 49 -10.06 0.73 6.15
CA ARG A 49 -9.71 1.48 4.94
C ARG A 49 -9.37 0.56 3.77
N LEU A 50 -8.69 -0.55 4.04
CA LEU A 50 -8.35 -1.55 3.04
C LEU A 50 -9.64 -2.18 2.45
N TYR A 51 -10.57 -2.59 3.30
CA TYR A 51 -11.86 -3.14 2.86
C TYR A 51 -12.69 -2.12 2.08
N CYS A 52 -12.78 -0.86 2.55
CA CYS A 52 -13.45 0.20 1.80
C CYS A 52 -12.81 0.41 0.41
N TYR A 53 -11.48 0.39 0.32
CA TYR A 53 -10.77 0.51 -0.95
C TYR A 53 -11.10 -0.65 -1.89
N TYR A 54 -10.99 -1.90 -1.43
CA TYR A 54 -11.33 -3.08 -2.23
C TYR A 54 -12.78 -3.06 -2.70
N TYR A 55 -13.72 -2.74 -1.81
CA TYR A 55 -15.13 -2.60 -2.18
C TYR A 55 -15.31 -1.60 -3.34
N LYS A 56 -14.71 -0.42 -3.23
CA LYS A 56 -14.78 0.60 -4.30
C LYS A 56 -14.09 0.16 -5.58
N VAL A 57 -12.92 -0.49 -5.50
CA VAL A 57 -12.22 -1.02 -6.67
C VAL A 57 -13.07 -2.06 -7.39
N PHE A 58 -13.66 -3.01 -6.67
CA PHE A 58 -14.49 -4.05 -7.28
C PHE A 58 -15.78 -3.51 -7.88
N GLN A 59 -16.42 -2.51 -7.25
CA GLN A 59 -17.54 -1.80 -7.86
C GLN A 59 -17.15 -1.14 -9.20
N ASN A 60 -16.07 -0.35 -9.19
CA ASN A 60 -15.58 0.33 -10.40
C ASN A 60 -15.17 -0.66 -11.50
N TYR A 61 -14.55 -1.79 -11.13
CA TYR A 61 -14.21 -2.83 -12.07
C TYR A 61 -15.46 -3.48 -12.68
N ALA A 62 -16.46 -3.80 -11.86
CA ALA A 62 -17.71 -4.41 -12.31
C ALA A 62 -18.46 -3.54 -13.33
N GLU A 63 -18.50 -2.22 -13.11
CA GLU A 63 -19.11 -1.25 -14.04
C GLU A 63 -18.47 -1.24 -15.44
N ARG A 64 -17.24 -1.73 -15.57
CA ARG A 64 -16.48 -1.75 -16.83
C ARG A 64 -16.60 -3.08 -17.58
N GLN A 65 -17.30 -4.07 -17.02
CA GLN A 65 -17.50 -5.34 -17.70
C GLN A 65 -18.55 -5.19 -18.80
N THR A 66 -18.23 -5.67 -20.00
CA THR A 66 -19.13 -5.61 -21.17
C THR A 66 -20.08 -6.80 -21.26
N SER A 67 -19.85 -7.84 -20.46
CA SER A 67 -20.65 -9.06 -20.42
C SER A 67 -21.02 -9.42 -18.99
N LYS A 68 -22.09 -10.21 -18.84
CA LYS A 68 -22.46 -10.78 -17.55
C LYS A 68 -21.42 -11.83 -17.11
N PRO A 69 -20.95 -11.84 -15.85
CA PRO A 69 -20.08 -12.89 -15.33
C PRO A 69 -20.76 -14.26 -15.35
N GLU A 70 -20.00 -15.30 -15.68
CA GLU A 70 -20.44 -16.70 -15.70
C GLU A 70 -19.43 -17.60 -15.00
N ILE A 71 -19.93 -18.64 -14.33
CA ILE A 71 -19.09 -19.66 -13.67
C ILE A 71 -18.53 -20.58 -14.76
N ARG A 72 -17.19 -20.68 -14.83
CA ARG A 72 -16.50 -21.49 -15.84
C ARG A 72 -16.11 -22.85 -15.29
N LYS A 73 -15.91 -23.82 -16.19
CA LYS A 73 -15.38 -25.14 -15.85
C LYS A 73 -14.04 -24.97 -15.10
N ASN A 74 -13.88 -25.72 -14.00
CA ASN A 74 -12.73 -25.71 -13.09
C ASN A 74 -12.61 -24.49 -12.16
N MET A 75 -13.66 -23.67 -12.01
CA MET A 75 -13.73 -22.73 -10.88
C MET A 75 -14.11 -23.47 -9.59
N GLU A 76 -13.39 -23.23 -8.51
CA GLU A 76 -13.71 -23.71 -7.16
C GLU A 76 -14.61 -22.69 -6.45
N HIS A 77 -15.67 -23.17 -5.78
CA HIS A 77 -16.52 -22.31 -4.97
C HIS A 77 -15.83 -21.99 -3.64
N VAL A 78 -15.56 -20.70 -3.40
CA VAL A 78 -15.03 -20.21 -2.12
C VAL A 78 -16.21 -19.74 -1.26
N PRO A 79 -16.61 -20.48 -0.22
CA PRO A 79 -17.73 -20.07 0.63
C PRO A 79 -17.36 -18.80 1.41
N GLN A 80 -18.32 -17.87 1.53
CA GLN A 80 -18.18 -16.75 2.44
C GLN A 80 -18.36 -17.28 3.88
N PRO A 81 -17.42 -17.04 4.80
CA PRO A 81 -17.60 -17.41 6.21
C PRO A 81 -18.73 -16.58 6.85
N ASP A 82 -19.37 -17.15 7.87
CA ASP A 82 -20.39 -16.42 8.65
C ASP A 82 -19.75 -15.23 9.38
N ASP A 83 -20.51 -14.14 9.55
CA ASP A 83 -20.07 -12.88 10.19
C ASP A 83 -19.87 -12.99 11.72
N SER A 84 -19.60 -14.18 12.26
CA SER A 84 -19.48 -14.48 13.70
C SER A 84 -18.37 -13.69 14.39
#